data_AF-A0A813H6X6-F1
#
_entry.id   AF-A0A813H6X6-F1
#
_cell.length_a   1.000
_cell.length_b   1.000
_cell.length_c   1.000
_cell.angle_alpha   90.00
_cell.angle_beta   90.00
_cell.angle_gamma   90.00
#
_symmetry.space_group_name_H-M   'P 1'
#
loop_
_entity.id
_entity.type
_entity.pdbx_description
1 polymer ?
#
loop_
_entity_poly.entity_id
_entity_poly.type
_entity_poly.pdbx_seq_one_letter_code
_entity_poly.pdbx_strand_id
1 'polypeptide(L)'
;MAAKSEIYLELVELSGHVVAKGAWSATLRADCLYQSAHLVKPGRRCRLLQGTWEITPLTPLALSSSAADTPSRGHAFAAIKANSSVVTWGVAALLTEGVVQVCGNHRAFAAIKANGSVVTWGDAAYGGNSSAVAPLLTEGVVQVCGHVSAFAAIKANGSVVTWGYDDFGGNSSEVAALLTGVVQECGNQRAFAAIKANGSVVTWGDASFGGNSSEVAPLLTEGVVQVCGNDFVFAAIKANGSVVTWGYDDFGGSSSAVAPLLTEGVVKVCGNQRVFAAIKANGSVVTWGEAAYCGNSSEVAALLTEGVVQVCGYDFTFAAIKANGSVVTWGDASFGGNSSEVAPLLTEGVVQVCGNHRVFAAIKANGSVVTWGDAAFGGNSSEVAAFLTEGAVQVY
;
A
#
# COMPACT_ATOMS: atom_id res chain seq x y z
N MET A 1 -2.63 -42.87 -9.53
CA MET A 1 -1.50 -42.62 -10.46
C MET A 1 -0.83 -41.35 -9.96
N ALA A 2 0.38 -41.44 -9.42
CA ALA A 2 1.04 -40.34 -8.71
C ALA A 2 1.38 -39.18 -9.67
N ALA A 3 0.97 -37.96 -9.32
CA ALA A 3 1.43 -36.76 -10.01
C ALA A 3 2.93 -36.57 -9.69
N LYS A 4 3.77 -36.62 -10.72
CA LYS A 4 5.19 -36.26 -10.60
C LYS A 4 5.26 -34.74 -10.41
N SER A 5 5.73 -34.28 -9.26
CA SER A 5 6.07 -32.89 -9.04
C SER A 5 7.39 -32.57 -9.77
N GLU A 6 7.34 -31.69 -10.75
CA GLU A 6 8.53 -31.07 -11.33
C GLU A 6 8.81 -29.76 -10.59
N ILE A 7 10.05 -29.58 -10.10
CA ILE A 7 10.48 -28.37 -9.39
C ILE A 7 11.32 -27.54 -10.35
N TYR A 8 10.90 -26.30 -10.57
CA TYR A 8 11.65 -25.30 -11.33
C TYR A 8 12.25 -24.29 -10.36
N LEU A 9 13.57 -24.15 -10.34
CA LEU A 9 14.26 -23.17 -9.51
C LEU A 9 14.84 -22.08 -10.42
N GLU A 10 14.52 -20.83 -10.11
CA GLU A 10 15.16 -19.67 -10.71
C GLU A 10 16.28 -19.21 -9.78
N LEU A 11 17.52 -19.31 -10.26
CA LEU A 11 18.71 -18.96 -9.49
C LEU A 11 19.11 -17.51 -9.80
N VAL A 12 19.38 -16.75 -8.76
CA VAL A 12 19.81 -15.36 -8.83
C VAL A 12 21.12 -15.22 -8.07
N GLU A 13 22.06 -14.47 -8.64
CA GLU A 13 23.35 -14.19 -8.01
C GLU A 13 23.24 -12.91 -7.18
N LEU A 14 23.47 -13.02 -5.88
CA LEU A 14 23.55 -11.90 -4.94
C LEU A 14 24.92 -11.94 -4.28
N SER A 15 25.72 -10.89 -4.48
CA SER A 15 27.00 -10.70 -3.79
C SER A 15 27.96 -11.92 -3.92
N GLY A 16 28.05 -12.51 -5.11
CA GLY A 16 28.93 -13.65 -5.41
C GLY A 16 28.43 -15.01 -4.93
N HIS A 17 27.19 -15.10 -4.43
CA HIS A 17 26.55 -16.36 -4.02
C HIS A 17 25.26 -16.60 -4.80
N VAL A 18 24.99 -17.85 -5.17
CA VAL A 18 23.84 -18.24 -5.99
C VAL A 18 22.68 -18.69 -5.08
N VAL A 19 21.52 -18.06 -5.20
CA VAL A 19 20.33 -18.30 -4.35
C VAL A 19 19.08 -18.52 -5.20
N ALA A 20 18.19 -19.44 -4.80
CA ALA A 20 16.93 -19.71 -5.50
C ALA A 20 15.81 -18.74 -5.07
N LYS A 21 15.00 -18.24 -6.02
CA LYS A 21 13.92 -17.28 -5.76
C LYS A 21 12.54 -17.97 -5.71
N GLY A 22 11.87 -17.93 -4.56
CA GLY A 22 10.46 -18.33 -4.38
C GLY A 22 10.16 -19.05 -3.06
N ALA A 23 9.08 -18.68 -2.36
CA ALA A 23 8.58 -19.38 -1.18
C ALA A 23 7.28 -20.13 -1.50
N TRP A 24 7.30 -21.46 -1.39
CA TRP A 24 6.20 -22.32 -0.95
C TRP A 24 6.79 -23.49 -0.17
N SER A 25 6.06 -23.96 0.84
CA SER A 25 6.49 -24.93 1.83
C SER A 25 6.66 -26.36 1.30
N ALA A 26 7.42 -27.13 2.09
CA ALA A 26 7.57 -28.59 2.13
C ALA A 26 8.78 -29.22 1.40
N THR A 27 9.87 -29.34 2.18
CA THR A 27 10.81 -30.47 2.27
C THR A 27 11.81 -30.68 1.11
N LEU A 28 12.97 -30.03 1.18
CA LEU A 28 14.22 -30.61 0.68
C LEU A 28 15.32 -30.42 1.73
N ARG A 29 15.91 -31.53 2.17
CA ARG A 29 17.05 -31.56 3.11
C ARG A 29 18.26 -30.83 2.52
N ALA A 30 18.98 -30.11 3.38
CA ALA A 30 20.07 -29.19 3.05
C ALA A 30 21.40 -29.84 2.62
N ASP A 31 21.45 -31.15 2.35
CA ASP A 31 22.73 -31.87 2.22
C ASP A 31 23.32 -31.97 0.80
N CYS A 32 22.69 -31.38 -0.23
CA CYS A 32 23.16 -31.51 -1.63
C CYS A 32 23.73 -30.24 -2.28
N LEU A 33 23.87 -29.12 -1.56
CA LEU A 33 24.40 -27.86 -2.12
C LEU A 33 25.94 -27.75 -2.08
N TYR A 34 26.65 -28.72 -1.48
CA TYR A 34 28.09 -28.61 -1.23
C TYR A 34 29.01 -29.23 -2.31
N GLN A 35 28.47 -29.87 -3.35
CA GLN A 35 29.30 -30.48 -4.41
C GLN A 35 28.90 -30.04 -5.83
N SER A 36 29.07 -28.77 -6.17
CA SER A 36 29.34 -28.33 -7.56
C SER A 36 29.46 -26.80 -7.66
N ALA A 37 30.40 -26.18 -6.94
CA ALA A 37 30.64 -24.73 -6.98
C ALA A 37 31.41 -24.22 -8.22
N HIS A 38 31.51 -25.01 -9.31
CA HIS A 38 32.35 -24.65 -10.46
C HIS A 38 31.67 -24.69 -11.85
N LEU A 39 30.34 -24.79 -11.95
CA LEU A 39 29.68 -24.94 -13.28
C LEU A 39 28.47 -24.04 -13.57
N VAL A 40 28.16 -23.04 -12.75
CA VAL A 40 26.97 -22.18 -12.98
C VAL A 40 27.40 -20.79 -13.49
N LYS A 41 26.98 -20.42 -14.71
CA LYS A 41 27.02 -19.06 -15.25
C LYS A 41 25.58 -18.52 -15.44
N PRO A 42 25.34 -17.20 -15.34
CA PRO A 42 24.01 -16.61 -15.46
C PRO A 42 23.31 -16.95 -16.81
N GLY A 43 21.98 -17.15 -16.80
CA GLY A 43 21.18 -17.32 -18.01
C GLY A 43 20.89 -18.77 -18.46
N ARG A 44 20.94 -19.75 -17.54
CA ARG A 44 20.62 -21.16 -17.83
C ARG A 44 19.59 -21.72 -16.85
N ARG A 45 18.79 -22.70 -17.29
CA ARG A 45 17.94 -23.52 -16.41
C ARG A 45 18.66 -24.82 -16.06
N CYS A 46 18.53 -25.24 -14.81
CA CYS A 46 18.99 -26.54 -14.33
C CYS A 46 17.77 -27.42 -14.02
N ARG A 47 17.76 -28.66 -14.52
CA ARG A 47 16.71 -29.65 -14.28
C ARG A 47 17.33 -30.89 -13.64
N LEU A 48 16.76 -31.40 -12.54
CA LEU A 48 17.20 -32.66 -11.94
C LEU A 48 16.27 -33.79 -12.38
N LEU A 49 16.79 -34.73 -13.18
CA LEU A 49 16.08 -35.94 -13.59
C LEU A 49 16.85 -37.16 -13.11
N GLN A 50 16.19 -38.00 -12.31
CA GLN A 50 16.72 -39.28 -11.83
C GLN A 50 18.12 -39.19 -11.16
N GLY A 51 18.40 -38.08 -10.46
CA GLY A 51 19.66 -37.88 -9.75
C GLY A 51 20.78 -37.22 -10.57
N THR A 52 20.51 -36.83 -11.82
CA THR A 52 21.46 -36.13 -12.71
C THR A 52 20.93 -34.77 -13.15
N TRP A 53 21.79 -33.75 -13.12
CA TRP A 53 21.45 -32.39 -13.51
C TRP A 53 21.67 -32.17 -15.02
N GLU A 54 20.61 -31.78 -15.72
CA GLU A 54 20.68 -31.27 -17.09
C GLU A 54 20.66 -29.74 -17.09
N ILE A 55 21.56 -29.11 -17.84
CA ILE A 55 21.67 -27.65 -17.93
C ILE A 55 21.42 -27.21 -19.37
N THR A 56 20.36 -26.42 -19.59
CA THR A 56 19.99 -25.92 -20.93
C THR A 56 20.09 -24.39 -21.02
N PRO A 57 20.62 -23.82 -22.13
CA PRO A 57 20.58 -22.38 -22.39
C PRO A 57 19.15 -21.87 -22.56
N LEU A 58 18.85 -20.68 -22.05
CA LEU A 58 17.57 -20.00 -22.31
C LEU A 58 17.55 -19.45 -23.75
N THR A 59 16.84 -20.10 -24.66
CA THR A 59 16.36 -19.44 -25.88
C THR A 59 15.18 -18.53 -25.52
N PRO A 60 15.10 -17.27 -26.02
CA PRO A 60 13.97 -16.40 -25.77
C PRO A 60 12.67 -17.09 -26.22
N LEU A 61 11.71 -17.25 -25.31
CA LEU A 61 10.38 -17.75 -25.65
C LEU A 61 9.71 -16.72 -26.57
N ALA A 62 9.60 -17.03 -27.86
CA ALA A 62 8.53 -16.51 -28.68
C ALA A 62 7.23 -17.18 -28.21
N LEU A 63 6.35 -16.42 -27.56
CA LEU A 63 5.04 -16.93 -27.14
C LEU A 63 4.07 -16.88 -28.32
N SER A 64 3.53 -18.05 -28.67
CA SER A 64 2.56 -18.27 -29.73
C SER A 64 1.21 -17.63 -29.42
N SER A 65 0.54 -17.15 -30.48
CA SER A 65 -0.72 -16.40 -30.49
C SER A 65 -1.98 -17.20 -30.16
N SER A 66 -1.97 -18.07 -29.15
CA SER A 66 -3.14 -18.88 -28.80
C SER A 66 -3.33 -19.00 -27.30
N ALA A 67 -3.79 -17.92 -26.67
CA ALA A 67 -4.50 -17.99 -25.41
C ALA A 67 -5.92 -17.43 -25.66
N ALA A 68 -6.76 -18.29 -26.21
CA ALA A 68 -8.19 -18.03 -26.40
C ALA A 68 -8.93 -18.26 -25.07
N ASP A 69 -9.85 -17.34 -24.77
CA ASP A 69 -11.00 -17.42 -23.88
C ASP A 69 -10.97 -18.43 -22.71
N THR A 70 -10.69 -17.92 -21.51
CA THR A 70 -11.34 -18.42 -20.28
C THR A 70 -11.77 -17.25 -19.40
N PRO A 71 -13.05 -17.12 -19.02
CA PRO A 71 -13.50 -16.10 -18.07
C PRO A 71 -13.14 -16.56 -16.65
N SER A 72 -11.92 -16.30 -16.21
CA SER A 72 -11.46 -16.68 -14.87
C SER A 72 -11.17 -15.45 -14.01
N ARG A 73 -12.11 -15.17 -13.10
CA ARG A 73 -11.98 -14.49 -11.80
C ARG A 73 -10.65 -13.75 -11.55
N GLY A 74 -10.61 -12.46 -11.90
CA GLY A 74 -10.33 -11.38 -10.94
C GLY A 74 -8.89 -11.15 -10.42
N HIS A 75 -7.84 -11.74 -10.99
CA HIS A 75 -6.47 -11.45 -10.56
C HIS A 75 -5.59 -11.06 -11.74
N ALA A 76 -5.53 -9.76 -12.04
CA ALA A 76 -4.49 -9.20 -12.88
C ALA A 76 -3.36 -8.71 -11.98
N PHE A 77 -2.12 -8.83 -12.46
CA PHE A 77 -0.94 -8.30 -11.78
C PHE A 77 -0.06 -7.58 -12.81
N ALA A 78 0.77 -6.66 -12.35
CA ALA A 78 1.67 -5.89 -13.20
C ALA A 78 3.01 -5.61 -12.52
N ALA A 79 4.08 -5.62 -13.30
CA ALA A 79 5.41 -5.20 -12.87
C ALA A 79 6.06 -4.30 -13.92
N ILE A 80 6.67 -3.20 -13.47
CA ILE A 80 7.47 -2.31 -14.32
C ILE A 80 8.92 -2.83 -14.34
N LYS A 81 9.46 -3.04 -15.54
CA LYS A 81 10.86 -3.41 -15.76
C LYS A 81 11.74 -2.15 -15.82
N ALA A 82 13.04 -2.33 -15.61
CA ALA A 82 14.03 -1.24 -15.67
C ALA A 82 14.07 -0.49 -17.01
N ASN A 83 13.55 -1.09 -18.08
CA ASN A 83 13.39 -0.46 -19.41
C ASN A 83 12.02 0.20 -19.62
N SER A 84 11.25 0.46 -18.55
CA SER A 84 9.91 1.05 -18.61
C SER A 84 8.87 0.24 -19.40
N SER A 85 9.14 -1.03 -19.68
CA SER A 85 8.12 -1.98 -20.17
C SER A 85 7.36 -2.57 -19.00
N VAL A 86 6.10 -2.94 -19.21
CA VAL A 86 5.27 -3.58 -18.17
C VAL A 86 4.96 -5.00 -18.59
N VAL A 87 5.13 -5.93 -17.66
CA VAL A 87 4.62 -7.29 -17.81
C VAL A 87 3.36 -7.41 -16.99
N THR A 88 2.28 -7.82 -17.64
CA THR A 88 1.03 -8.21 -16.98
C THR A 88 0.85 -9.72 -17.10
N TRP A 89 0.27 -10.34 -16.08
CA TRP A 89 -0.22 -11.71 -16.16
C TRP A 89 -1.65 -11.78 -15.62
N GLY A 90 -2.44 -12.71 -16.16
CA GLY A 90 -3.87 -12.85 -15.87
C GLY A 90 -4.83 -12.25 -16.91
N VAL A 91 -4.38 -11.35 -17.81
CA VAL A 91 -5.14 -10.81 -18.98
C VAL A 91 -4.15 -10.39 -20.09
N ALA A 92 -4.62 -10.34 -21.35
CA ALA A 92 -3.85 -10.07 -22.57
C ALA A 92 -2.84 -8.91 -22.45
N ALA A 93 -1.60 -9.20 -22.86
CA ALA A 93 -0.45 -8.30 -22.82
C ALA A 93 -0.68 -7.04 -23.67
N LEU A 94 -0.83 -5.89 -23.00
CA LEU A 94 -1.14 -4.63 -23.66
C LEU A 94 -0.27 -3.47 -23.18
N LEU A 95 1.04 -3.66 -23.00
CA LEU A 95 1.92 -2.54 -22.65
C LEU A 95 3.22 -2.58 -23.46
N THR A 96 3.24 -1.78 -24.52
CA THR A 96 4.45 -1.31 -25.19
C THR A 96 5.15 -0.27 -24.30
N GLU A 97 6.47 -0.17 -24.44
CA GLU A 97 7.40 0.62 -23.62
C GLU A 97 6.92 2.04 -23.26
N GLY A 98 7.49 2.61 -22.20
CA GLY A 98 7.28 4.00 -21.81
C GLY A 98 6.19 4.20 -20.76
N VAL A 99 5.92 3.22 -19.90
CA VAL A 99 5.08 3.41 -18.70
C VAL A 99 5.91 4.08 -17.61
N VAL A 100 5.34 5.11 -16.97
CA VAL A 100 5.98 5.88 -15.89
C VAL A 100 5.34 5.63 -14.53
N GLN A 101 4.06 5.27 -14.50
CA GLN A 101 3.32 4.93 -13.27
C GLN A 101 2.32 3.83 -13.56
N VAL A 102 2.18 2.88 -12.63
CA VAL A 102 1.06 1.93 -12.60
C VAL A 102 0.35 2.10 -11.27
N CYS A 103 -0.97 2.21 -11.31
CA CYS A 103 -1.83 2.22 -10.14
C CYS A 103 -2.84 1.07 -10.26
N GLY A 104 -3.10 0.38 -9.16
CA GLY A 104 -4.07 -0.71 -9.09
C GLY A 104 -5.14 -0.42 -8.06
N ASN A 105 -6.32 -1.00 -8.24
CA ASN A 105 -7.32 -1.17 -7.19
C ASN A 105 -7.54 -2.67 -6.96
N HIS A 106 -8.67 -3.08 -6.36
CA HIS A 106 -8.88 -4.49 -6.00
C HIS A 106 -8.93 -5.43 -7.22
N ARG A 107 -9.33 -4.96 -8.41
CA ARG A 107 -9.58 -5.82 -9.58
C ARG A 107 -9.19 -5.24 -10.93
N ALA A 108 -8.69 -4.01 -10.96
CA ALA A 108 -8.32 -3.31 -12.18
C ALA A 108 -7.04 -2.48 -11.98
N PHE A 109 -6.46 -2.08 -13.09
CA PHE A 109 -5.23 -1.32 -13.15
C PHE A 109 -5.32 -0.22 -14.19
N ALA A 110 -4.54 0.83 -13.96
CA ALA A 110 -4.30 1.92 -14.88
C ALA A 110 -2.80 2.22 -14.94
N ALA A 111 -2.28 2.48 -16.13
CA ALA A 111 -0.90 2.90 -16.33
C ALA A 111 -0.83 4.23 -17.06
N ILE A 112 0.00 5.14 -16.54
CA ILE A 112 0.37 6.38 -17.21
C ILE A 112 1.58 6.11 -18.09
N LYS A 113 1.52 6.52 -19.34
CA LYS A 113 2.65 6.49 -20.28
C LYS A 113 3.42 7.81 -20.26
N ALA A 114 4.64 7.81 -20.76
CA ALA A 114 5.54 8.97 -20.79
C ALA A 114 4.98 10.15 -21.60
N ASN A 115 4.05 9.91 -22.52
CA ASN A 115 3.32 10.95 -23.25
C ASN A 115 2.10 11.50 -22.48
N GLY A 116 1.87 11.07 -21.24
CA GLY A 116 0.73 11.46 -20.42
C GLY A 116 -0.59 10.78 -20.80
N SER A 117 -0.58 9.75 -21.65
CA SER A 117 -1.77 8.95 -21.93
C SER A 117 -1.97 7.85 -20.89
N VAL A 118 -3.21 7.40 -20.69
CA VAL A 118 -3.55 6.31 -19.76
C VAL A 118 -4.10 5.11 -20.51
N VAL A 119 -3.72 3.92 -20.04
CA VAL A 119 -4.26 2.64 -20.48
C VAL A 119 -4.74 1.85 -19.27
N THR A 120 -5.87 1.16 -19.41
CA THR A 120 -6.51 0.42 -18.32
C THR A 120 -6.71 -1.05 -18.70
N TRP A 121 -6.70 -1.93 -17.70
CA TRP A 121 -7.01 -3.34 -17.86
C TRP A 121 -7.55 -3.94 -16.56
N GLY A 122 -8.10 -5.16 -16.64
CA GLY A 122 -8.73 -5.86 -15.52
C GLY A 122 -10.25 -5.85 -15.60
N ASP A 123 -10.92 -5.96 -14.44
CA ASP A 123 -12.38 -6.00 -14.37
C ASP A 123 -12.99 -4.67 -14.84
N ALA A 124 -13.86 -4.75 -15.85
CA ALA A 124 -14.47 -3.58 -16.48
C ALA A 124 -15.27 -2.72 -15.48
N ALA A 125 -15.99 -3.35 -14.54
CA ALA A 125 -16.80 -2.64 -13.55
C ALA A 125 -15.96 -1.91 -12.50
N TYR A 126 -14.70 -2.33 -12.32
CA TYR A 126 -13.75 -1.73 -11.39
C TYR A 126 -12.84 -0.70 -12.08
N GLY A 127 -13.16 -0.28 -13.31
CA GLY A 127 -12.37 0.69 -14.08
C GLY A 127 -11.30 0.09 -14.98
N GLY A 128 -11.31 -1.24 -15.20
CA GLY A 128 -10.49 -1.89 -16.22
C GLY A 128 -10.88 -1.47 -17.65
N ASN A 129 -12.10 -0.98 -17.83
CA ASN A 129 -12.58 -0.35 -19.05
C ASN A 129 -12.75 1.17 -18.86
N SER A 130 -11.92 1.96 -19.54
CA SER A 130 -11.97 3.43 -19.54
C SER A 130 -12.52 4.03 -20.84
N SER A 131 -13.17 3.23 -21.69
CA SER A 131 -13.61 3.67 -23.04
C SER A 131 -14.51 4.91 -23.03
N ALA A 132 -15.36 5.07 -22.01
CA ALA A 132 -16.25 6.22 -21.84
C ALA A 132 -15.49 7.54 -21.64
N VAL A 133 -14.28 7.49 -21.08
CA VAL A 133 -13.44 8.67 -20.80
C VAL A 133 -12.14 8.67 -21.62
N ALA A 134 -11.97 7.71 -22.53
CA ALA A 134 -10.74 7.57 -23.34
C ALA A 134 -10.30 8.86 -24.05
N PRO A 135 -11.20 9.70 -24.63
CA PRO A 135 -10.79 10.97 -25.23
C PRO A 135 -10.06 11.91 -24.26
N LEU A 136 -10.41 11.86 -22.96
CA LEU A 136 -9.82 12.69 -21.92
C LEU A 136 -8.48 12.15 -21.39
N LEU A 137 -8.17 10.89 -21.69
CA LEU A 137 -7.00 10.14 -21.21
C LEU A 137 -5.91 9.96 -22.28
N THR A 138 -6.01 10.69 -23.40
CA THR A 138 -5.07 10.60 -24.53
C THR A 138 -3.74 11.30 -24.27
N GLU A 139 -3.69 12.29 -23.37
CA GLU A 139 -2.50 13.04 -23.01
C GLU A 139 -2.69 13.86 -21.73
N GLY A 140 -1.57 14.34 -21.19
CA GLY A 140 -1.55 15.32 -20.11
C GLY A 140 -1.95 14.79 -18.73
N VAL A 141 -2.13 13.48 -18.55
CA VAL A 141 -2.29 12.87 -17.22
C VAL A 141 -0.93 12.80 -16.54
N VAL A 142 -0.86 13.26 -15.29
CA VAL A 142 0.37 13.29 -14.48
C VAL A 142 0.33 12.38 -13.27
N GLN A 143 -0.88 12.04 -12.81
CA GLN A 143 -1.09 11.15 -11.68
C GLN A 143 -2.39 10.38 -11.88
N VAL A 144 -2.40 9.13 -11.42
CA VAL A 144 -3.60 8.28 -11.33
C VAL A 144 -3.61 7.60 -9.97
N CYS A 145 -4.72 7.71 -9.27
CA CYS A 145 -5.00 6.99 -8.03
C CYS A 145 -6.22 6.08 -8.23
N GLY A 146 -6.07 4.82 -7.79
CA GLY A 146 -7.13 3.82 -7.77
C GLY A 146 -7.49 3.48 -6.34
N HIS A 147 -8.77 3.46 -6.03
CA HIS A 147 -9.29 3.04 -4.74
C HIS A 147 -10.44 2.07 -4.93
N VAL A 148 -10.35 0.89 -4.31
CA VAL A 148 -11.28 -0.26 -4.34
C VAL A 148 -11.85 -0.60 -5.73
N SER A 149 -12.77 0.20 -6.27
CA SER A 149 -13.49 -0.02 -7.54
C SER A 149 -13.49 1.18 -8.51
N ALA A 150 -12.79 2.27 -8.21
CA ALA A 150 -12.78 3.48 -9.04
C ALA A 150 -11.37 4.05 -9.19
N PHE A 151 -11.20 4.91 -10.20
CA PHE A 151 -9.98 5.65 -10.46
C PHE A 151 -10.28 7.14 -10.63
N ALA A 152 -9.33 7.96 -10.20
CA ALA A 152 -9.24 9.37 -10.50
C ALA A 152 -7.87 9.66 -11.12
N ALA A 153 -7.83 10.55 -12.10
CA ALA A 153 -6.62 10.99 -12.77
C ALA A 153 -6.50 12.50 -12.75
N ILE A 154 -5.38 13.01 -12.24
CA ILE A 154 -5.04 14.43 -12.27
C ILE A 154 -4.29 14.72 -13.58
N LYS A 155 -4.77 15.72 -14.32
CA LYS A 155 -4.10 16.24 -15.51
C LYS A 155 -3.15 17.40 -15.16
N ALA A 156 -2.16 17.66 -16.01
CA ALA A 156 -1.16 18.72 -15.83
C ALA A 156 -1.76 20.14 -15.71
N ASN A 157 -2.96 20.35 -16.26
CA ASN A 157 -3.73 21.59 -16.12
C ASN A 157 -4.54 21.67 -14.81
N GLY A 158 -4.44 20.66 -13.95
CA GLY A 158 -5.16 20.53 -12.69
C GLY A 158 -6.62 20.07 -12.80
N SER A 159 -7.10 19.63 -13.98
CA SER A 159 -8.43 19.00 -14.09
C SER A 159 -8.38 17.53 -13.68
N VAL A 160 -9.49 16.99 -13.18
CA VAL A 160 -9.60 15.57 -12.78
C VAL A 160 -10.54 14.81 -13.72
N VAL A 161 -10.15 13.59 -14.09
CA VAL A 161 -10.98 12.63 -14.86
C VAL A 161 -11.22 11.40 -13.98
N THR A 162 -12.47 10.95 -13.88
CA THR A 162 -12.86 9.79 -13.06
C THR A 162 -13.50 8.70 -13.92
N TRP A 163 -13.33 7.44 -13.52
CA TRP A 163 -14.00 6.29 -14.12
C TRP A 163 -14.03 5.08 -13.17
N GLY A 164 -14.82 4.07 -13.50
CA GLY A 164 -15.03 2.88 -12.68
C GLY A 164 -16.45 2.84 -12.13
N TYR A 165 -16.62 2.30 -10.92
CA TYR A 165 -17.96 2.18 -10.33
C TYR A 165 -18.47 3.54 -9.83
N ASP A 166 -19.62 3.98 -10.34
CA ASP A 166 -20.18 5.31 -10.08
C ASP A 166 -20.32 5.61 -8.57
N ASP A 167 -20.94 4.69 -7.82
CA ASP A 167 -21.17 4.83 -6.36
C ASP A 167 -19.87 4.86 -5.54
N PHE A 168 -18.73 4.54 -6.14
CA PHE A 168 -17.41 4.50 -5.49
C PHE A 168 -16.55 5.70 -5.90
N GLY A 169 -17.15 6.71 -6.52
CA GLY A 169 -16.46 7.91 -7.01
C GLY A 169 -15.97 7.81 -8.45
N GLY A 170 -16.38 6.78 -9.19
CA GLY A 170 -16.13 6.65 -10.63
C GLY A 170 -16.88 7.68 -11.49
N ASN A 171 -17.86 8.37 -10.90
CA ASN A 171 -18.59 9.47 -11.51
C ASN A 171 -18.44 10.75 -10.66
N SER A 172 -17.81 11.77 -11.22
CA SER A 172 -17.62 13.08 -10.59
C SER A 172 -18.37 14.22 -11.28
N SER A 173 -19.42 13.90 -12.05
CA SER A 173 -20.16 14.87 -12.88
C SER A 173 -20.78 16.02 -12.08
N GLU A 174 -21.28 15.75 -10.87
CA GLU A 174 -21.89 16.76 -9.99
C GLU A 174 -20.90 17.84 -9.53
N VAL A 175 -19.60 17.51 -9.46
CA VAL A 175 -18.54 18.41 -9.01
C VAL A 175 -17.54 18.77 -10.12
N ALA A 176 -17.83 18.42 -11.38
CA ALA A 176 -16.89 18.56 -12.49
C ALA A 176 -16.38 20.00 -12.67
N ALA A 177 -17.23 21.01 -12.45
CA ALA A 177 -16.85 22.42 -12.53
C ALA A 177 -15.87 22.86 -11.41
N LEU A 178 -15.87 22.15 -10.28
CA LEU A 178 -15.03 22.44 -9.12
C LEU A 178 -13.65 21.75 -9.22
N LEU A 179 -13.55 20.65 -9.97
CA LEU A 179 -12.34 19.84 -10.18
C LEU A 179 -11.36 20.48 -11.17
N THR A 180 -10.89 21.68 -10.84
CA THR A 180 -9.94 22.49 -11.62
C THR A 180 -8.83 23.01 -10.71
N GLY A 181 -7.58 23.03 -11.17
CA GLY A 181 -6.44 23.42 -10.31
C GLY A 181 -6.21 22.47 -9.13
N VAL A 182 -6.59 21.20 -9.26
CA VAL A 182 -6.29 20.13 -8.30
C VAL A 182 -4.79 19.81 -8.37
N VAL A 183 -4.18 19.65 -7.19
CA VAL A 183 -2.74 19.34 -7.03
C VAL A 183 -2.49 18.03 -6.30
N GLN A 184 -3.49 17.53 -5.56
CA GLN A 184 -3.40 16.28 -4.84
C GLN A 184 -4.79 15.66 -4.70
N GLU A 185 -4.84 14.33 -4.66
CA GLU A 185 -6.05 13.55 -4.41
C GLU A 185 -5.79 12.49 -3.33
N CYS A 186 -6.85 12.13 -2.62
CA CYS A 186 -6.87 11.04 -1.65
C CYS A 186 -8.23 10.35 -1.77
N GLY A 187 -8.25 9.03 -1.95
CA GLY A 187 -9.47 8.24 -1.91
C GLY A 187 -9.55 7.36 -0.67
N ASN A 188 -10.77 6.88 -0.40
CA ASN A 188 -11.05 5.79 0.53
C ASN A 188 -11.83 4.69 -0.21
N GLN A 189 -12.55 3.81 0.49
CA GLN A 189 -13.22 2.71 -0.19
C GLN A 189 -14.29 3.15 -1.21
N ARG A 190 -14.95 4.31 -1.05
CA ARG A 190 -16.09 4.71 -1.90
C ARG A 190 -16.16 6.19 -2.25
N ALA A 191 -15.20 6.98 -1.81
CA ALA A 191 -15.19 8.41 -2.03
C ALA A 191 -13.77 8.92 -2.28
N PHE A 192 -13.70 10.15 -2.81
CA PHE A 192 -12.47 10.86 -3.08
C PHE A 192 -12.55 12.28 -2.51
N ALA A 193 -11.39 12.81 -2.15
CA ALA A 193 -11.15 14.19 -1.78
C ALA A 193 -9.96 14.73 -2.57
N ALA A 194 -10.12 15.89 -3.20
CA ALA A 194 -9.09 16.57 -3.96
C ALA A 194 -8.73 17.91 -3.30
N ILE A 195 -7.42 18.17 -3.17
CA ILE A 195 -6.87 19.45 -2.71
C ILE A 195 -6.56 20.29 -3.93
N LYS A 196 -7.08 21.51 -3.95
CA LYS A 196 -6.81 22.51 -4.98
C LYS A 196 -5.56 23.34 -4.62
N ALA A 197 -4.93 23.96 -5.61
CA ALA A 197 -3.72 24.78 -5.42
C ALA A 197 -3.88 25.94 -4.42
N ASN A 198 -5.11 26.42 -4.21
CA ASN A 198 -5.44 27.44 -3.20
C ASN A 198 -5.68 26.86 -1.79
N GLY A 199 -5.50 25.56 -1.60
CA GLY A 199 -5.74 24.87 -0.33
C GLY A 199 -7.21 24.60 -0.01
N SER A 200 -8.13 24.73 -0.97
CA SER A 200 -9.53 24.29 -0.82
C SER A 200 -9.69 22.81 -1.15
N VAL A 201 -10.75 22.16 -0.63
CA VAL A 201 -11.05 20.74 -0.87
C VAL A 201 -12.37 20.55 -1.60
N VAL A 202 -12.39 19.60 -2.54
CA VAL A 202 -13.60 19.13 -3.23
C VAL A 202 -13.72 17.63 -3.01
N THR A 203 -14.92 17.14 -2.66
CA THR A 203 -15.18 15.72 -2.43
C THR A 203 -16.26 15.19 -3.37
N TRP A 204 -16.23 13.89 -3.66
CA TRP A 204 -17.27 13.19 -4.42
C TRP A 204 -17.26 11.68 -4.12
N GLY A 205 -18.29 10.97 -4.59
CA GLY A 205 -18.54 9.55 -4.30
C GLY A 205 -19.63 9.35 -3.25
N ASP A 206 -19.62 8.22 -2.56
CA ASP A 206 -20.63 7.88 -1.55
C ASP A 206 -20.62 8.91 -0.39
N ALA A 207 -21.75 9.55 -0.16
CA ALA A 207 -21.90 10.59 0.86
C ALA A 207 -21.57 10.08 2.27
N SER A 208 -21.93 8.84 2.59
CA SER A 208 -21.67 8.23 3.91
C SER A 208 -20.18 7.95 4.13
N PHE A 209 -19.41 7.85 3.04
CA PHE A 209 -17.97 7.63 3.06
C PHE A 209 -17.18 8.95 2.95
N GLY A 210 -17.83 10.10 3.17
CA GLY A 210 -17.17 11.40 3.07
C GLY A 210 -17.11 11.98 1.65
N GLY A 211 -17.87 11.41 0.70
CA GLY A 211 -18.10 12.02 -0.61
C GLY A 211 -18.88 13.35 -0.54
N ASN A 212 -19.59 13.59 0.57
CA ASN A 212 -20.24 14.85 0.89
C ASN A 212 -19.56 15.52 2.09
N SER A 213 -18.90 16.66 1.88
CA SER A 213 -18.26 17.47 2.93
C SER A 213 -19.03 18.75 3.27
N SER A 214 -20.33 18.84 2.95
CA SER A 214 -21.10 20.10 3.05
C SER A 214 -21.15 20.67 4.47
N GLU A 215 -21.21 19.80 5.48
CA GLU A 215 -21.26 20.21 6.90
C GLU A 215 -19.98 20.91 7.36
N VAL A 216 -18.85 20.55 6.77
CA VAL A 216 -17.52 21.13 7.08
C VAL A 216 -16.99 22.04 5.98
N ALA A 217 -17.77 22.30 4.93
CA ALA A 217 -17.34 23.09 3.78
C ALA A 217 -16.77 24.47 4.15
N PRO A 218 -17.31 25.23 5.13
CA PRO A 218 -16.72 26.51 5.54
C PRO A 218 -15.28 26.39 6.08
N LEU A 219 -14.88 25.21 6.57
CA LEU A 219 -13.55 24.94 7.10
C LEU A 219 -12.57 24.44 6.02
N LEU A 220 -13.07 24.10 4.83
CA LEU A 220 -12.33 23.50 3.72
C LEU A 220 -12.15 24.45 2.52
N THR A 221 -12.41 25.75 2.70
CA THR A 221 -12.31 26.77 1.65
C THR A 221 -10.88 27.22 1.34
N GLU A 222 -9.95 27.01 2.26
CA GLU A 222 -8.52 27.35 2.12
C GLU A 222 -7.66 26.73 3.22
N GLY A 223 -6.35 26.76 3.00
CA GLY A 223 -5.34 26.42 4.00
C GLY A 223 -5.19 24.93 4.29
N VAL A 224 -5.89 24.04 3.58
CA VAL A 224 -5.64 22.59 3.65
C VAL A 224 -4.35 22.27 2.91
N VAL A 225 -3.46 21.53 3.55
CA VAL A 225 -2.15 21.12 2.99
C VAL A 225 -2.05 19.63 2.76
N GLN A 226 -2.90 18.84 3.42
CA GLN A 226 -2.93 17.38 3.27
C GLN A 226 -4.33 16.85 3.59
N VAL A 227 -4.73 15.80 2.89
CA VAL A 227 -5.91 15.00 3.21
C VAL A 227 -5.47 13.55 3.31
N CYS A 228 -5.94 12.87 4.34
CA CYS A 228 -5.75 11.44 4.57
C CYS A 228 -7.12 10.78 4.73
N GLY A 229 -7.27 9.56 4.23
CA GLY A 229 -8.44 8.73 4.43
C GLY A 229 -8.14 7.52 5.32
N ASN A 230 -9.16 7.02 6.00
CA ASN A 230 -9.27 5.60 6.35
C ASN A 230 -10.22 4.93 5.33
N ASP A 231 -10.77 3.75 5.61
CA ASP A 231 -11.68 3.10 4.66
C ASP A 231 -12.99 3.84 4.43
N PHE A 232 -13.43 4.66 5.38
CA PHE A 232 -14.78 5.22 5.44
C PHE A 232 -14.84 6.74 5.52
N VAL A 233 -13.76 7.42 5.92
CA VAL A 233 -13.82 8.83 6.28
C VAL A 233 -12.54 9.55 5.88
N PHE A 234 -12.54 10.88 5.97
CA PHE A 234 -11.38 11.72 5.69
C PHE A 234 -11.00 12.62 6.87
N ALA A 235 -9.72 12.97 6.92
CA ALA A 235 -9.16 13.99 7.79
C ALA A 235 -8.25 14.93 6.98
N ALA A 236 -8.53 16.23 7.02
CA ALA A 236 -7.72 17.28 6.41
C ALA A 236 -6.83 17.95 7.46
N ILE A 237 -5.54 18.08 7.16
CA ILE A 237 -4.59 18.87 7.95
C ILE A 237 -4.48 20.25 7.30
N LYS A 238 -4.68 21.30 8.09
CA LYS A 238 -4.50 22.69 7.67
C LYS A 238 -3.07 23.17 7.97
N ALA A 239 -2.63 24.23 7.28
CA ALA A 239 -1.30 24.82 7.41
C ALA A 239 -0.96 25.29 8.84
N ASN A 240 -1.97 25.63 9.64
CA ASN A 240 -1.81 25.97 11.06
C ASN A 240 -1.71 24.72 11.98
N GLY A 241 -1.74 23.51 11.42
CA GLY A 241 -1.74 22.25 12.14
C GLY A 241 -3.08 21.89 12.79
N SER A 242 -4.18 22.56 12.43
CA SER A 242 -5.53 22.12 12.82
C SER A 242 -6.03 20.98 11.92
N VAL A 243 -6.94 20.15 12.44
CA VAL A 243 -7.53 19.02 11.70
C VAL A 243 -9.04 19.19 11.56
N VAL A 244 -9.55 18.91 10.36
CA VAL A 244 -10.98 18.85 10.05
C VAL A 244 -11.32 17.44 9.58
N THR A 245 -12.33 16.80 10.14
CA THR A 245 -12.76 15.44 9.79
C THR A 245 -14.18 15.44 9.26
N TRP A 246 -14.50 14.49 8.37
CA TRP A 246 -15.86 14.27 7.87
C TRP A 246 -16.02 12.86 7.30
N GLY A 247 -17.27 12.43 7.12
CA GLY A 247 -17.63 11.06 6.72
C GLY A 247 -18.40 10.37 7.83
N TYR A 248 -18.33 9.04 7.89
CA TYR A 248 -19.05 8.25 8.89
C TYR A 248 -18.57 8.53 10.32
N ASP A 249 -19.46 9.06 11.16
CA ASP A 249 -19.10 9.58 12.50
C ASP A 249 -18.35 8.56 13.37
N ASP A 250 -18.88 7.34 13.48
CA ASP A 250 -18.36 6.29 14.36
C ASP A 250 -16.94 5.82 13.97
N PHE A 251 -16.54 6.01 12.70
CA PHE A 251 -15.23 5.59 12.18
C PHE A 251 -14.25 6.76 12.03
N GLY A 252 -14.46 7.81 12.83
CA GLY A 252 -13.56 8.96 12.91
C GLY A 252 -13.95 10.14 12.03
N GLY A 253 -15.14 10.10 11.41
CA GLY A 253 -15.75 11.27 10.76
C GLY A 253 -16.02 12.39 11.76
N SER A 254 -16.36 12.03 13.00
CA SER A 254 -16.45 12.96 14.13
C SER A 254 -15.20 12.89 15.00
N SER A 255 -14.51 14.02 15.15
CA SER A 255 -13.39 14.19 16.09
C SER A 255 -13.78 14.98 17.35
N SER A 256 -15.08 15.12 17.62
CA SER A 256 -15.61 15.99 18.68
C SER A 256 -15.03 15.71 20.07
N ALA A 257 -14.85 14.43 20.42
CA ALA A 257 -14.27 14.00 21.70
C ALA A 257 -12.80 14.45 21.90
N VAL A 258 -12.07 14.71 20.81
CA VAL A 258 -10.66 15.12 20.83
C VAL A 258 -10.41 16.48 20.19
N ALA A 259 -11.47 17.22 19.84
CA ALA A 259 -11.38 18.49 19.13
C ALA A 259 -10.41 19.51 19.78
N PRO A 260 -10.37 19.67 21.13
CA PRO A 260 -9.41 20.59 21.77
C PRO A 260 -7.94 20.23 21.52
N LEU A 261 -7.64 18.96 21.18
CA LEU A 261 -6.29 18.49 20.92
C LEU A 261 -5.87 18.63 19.46
N LEU A 262 -6.83 18.91 18.56
CA LEU A 262 -6.67 18.97 17.11
C LEU A 262 -6.78 20.40 16.54
N THR A 263 -6.74 21.42 17.40
CA THR A 263 -6.83 22.84 17.00
C THR A 263 -5.54 23.39 16.40
N GLU A 264 -4.39 22.79 16.70
CA GLU A 264 -3.08 23.21 16.20
C GLU A 264 -2.01 22.13 16.42
N GLY A 265 -0.88 22.30 15.73
CA GLY A 265 0.34 21.54 15.98
C GLY A 265 0.32 20.11 15.46
N VAL A 266 -0.73 19.65 14.77
CA VAL A 266 -0.72 18.37 14.04
C VAL A 266 0.15 18.50 12.80
N VAL A 267 1.08 17.57 12.62
CA VAL A 267 2.01 17.54 11.47
C VAL A 267 1.76 16.35 10.54
N LYS A 268 1.10 15.30 11.04
CA LYS A 268 0.76 14.12 10.26
C LYS A 268 -0.46 13.43 10.82
N VAL A 269 -1.29 12.86 9.95
CA VAL A 269 -2.40 11.97 10.31
C VAL A 269 -2.21 10.65 9.57
N CYS A 270 -2.28 9.55 10.31
CA CYS A 270 -2.25 8.19 9.77
C CYS A 270 -3.58 7.50 10.07
N GLY A 271 -4.23 6.94 9.06
CA GLY A 271 -5.41 6.11 9.22
C GLY A 271 -5.07 4.62 9.22
N ASN A 272 -5.88 3.81 9.90
CA ASN A 272 -6.02 2.37 9.61
C ASN A 272 -7.39 2.14 8.94
N GLN A 273 -8.09 1.01 9.13
CA GLN A 273 -9.43 0.85 8.53
C GLN A 273 -10.49 1.81 9.09
N ARG A 274 -10.49 2.10 10.41
CA ARG A 274 -11.61 2.82 11.07
C ARG A 274 -11.20 3.90 12.07
N VAL A 275 -9.90 4.12 12.22
CA VAL A 275 -9.32 4.96 13.27
C VAL A 275 -8.21 5.80 12.68
N PHE A 276 -8.02 6.99 13.26
CA PHE A 276 -6.86 7.83 12.98
C PHE A 276 -5.94 7.97 14.19
N ALA A 277 -4.67 8.21 13.90
CA ALA A 277 -3.66 8.69 14.82
C ALA A 277 -2.99 9.94 14.23
N ALA A 278 -3.11 11.07 14.93
CA ALA A 278 -2.43 12.32 14.60
C ALA A 278 -1.13 12.44 15.39
N ILE A 279 -0.03 12.71 14.71
CA ILE A 279 1.26 13.06 15.32
C ILE A 279 1.34 14.59 15.38
N LYS A 280 1.61 15.12 16.58
CA LYS A 280 1.85 16.55 16.79
C LYS A 280 3.34 16.89 16.71
N ALA A 281 3.66 18.16 16.47
CA ALA A 281 5.03 18.66 16.33
C ALA A 281 5.91 18.41 17.58
N ASN A 282 5.29 18.33 18.76
CA ASN A 282 5.97 17.96 20.01
C ASN A 282 6.20 16.45 20.17
N GLY A 283 5.83 15.64 19.17
CA GLY A 283 5.91 14.18 19.19
C GLY A 283 4.84 13.49 20.03
N SER A 284 3.78 14.20 20.45
CA SER A 284 2.61 13.57 21.07
C SER A 284 1.67 12.98 20.02
N VAL A 285 0.89 11.96 20.39
CA VAL A 285 -0.09 11.31 19.51
C VAL A 285 -1.51 11.45 20.07
N VAL A 286 -2.45 11.78 19.19
CA VAL A 286 -3.89 11.83 19.48
C VAL A 286 -4.61 10.82 18.60
N THR A 287 -5.41 9.93 19.18
CA THR A 287 -6.20 8.95 18.41
C THR A 287 -7.70 9.23 18.52
N TRP A 288 -8.45 8.92 17.47
CA TRP A 288 -9.91 8.98 17.47
C TRP A 288 -10.51 8.08 16.39
N GLY A 289 -11.80 7.77 16.53
CA GLY A 289 -12.52 6.80 15.71
C GLY A 289 -13.11 5.68 16.59
N GLU A 290 -13.38 4.53 16.01
CA GLU A 290 -14.10 3.45 16.69
C GLU A 290 -13.28 2.89 17.86
N ALA A 291 -13.76 3.09 19.09
CA ALA A 291 -13.05 2.73 20.31
C ALA A 291 -12.72 1.23 20.39
N ALA A 292 -13.63 0.37 19.88
CA ALA A 292 -13.45 -1.08 19.85
C ALA A 292 -12.33 -1.55 18.90
N TYR A 293 -11.91 -0.72 17.96
CA TYR A 293 -10.92 -1.05 16.93
C TYR A 293 -9.72 -0.09 16.95
N CYS A 294 -9.21 0.22 18.15
CA CYS A 294 -8.02 1.04 18.44
C CYS A 294 -8.21 2.55 18.57
N GLY A 295 -9.46 3.05 18.49
CA GLY A 295 -9.72 4.47 18.75
C GLY A 295 -9.30 4.87 20.17
N ASN A 296 -9.31 3.89 21.09
CA ASN A 296 -8.87 4.06 22.46
C ASN A 296 -7.39 3.67 22.64
N SER A 297 -6.50 4.67 22.75
CA SER A 297 -5.09 4.48 23.10
C SER A 297 -4.80 4.66 24.60
N SER A 298 -5.81 4.62 25.48
CA SER A 298 -5.66 4.98 26.90
C SER A 298 -4.63 4.12 27.63
N GLU A 299 -4.51 2.83 27.27
CA GLU A 299 -3.54 1.91 27.88
C GLU A 299 -2.08 2.32 27.61
N VAL A 300 -1.83 3.00 26.50
CA VAL A 300 -0.49 3.45 26.09
C VAL A 300 -0.35 4.97 26.09
N ALA A 301 -1.35 5.72 26.58
CA ALA A 301 -1.39 7.18 26.49
C ALA A 301 -0.15 7.84 27.12
N ALA A 302 0.34 7.31 28.25
CA ALA A 302 1.56 7.79 28.92
C ALA A 302 2.83 7.64 28.07
N LEU A 303 2.86 6.70 27.13
CA LEU A 303 3.99 6.46 26.24
C LEU A 303 3.94 7.32 24.97
N LEU A 304 2.77 7.90 24.68
CA LEU A 304 2.45 8.68 23.48
C LEU A 304 2.42 10.19 23.73
N THR A 305 2.89 10.67 24.88
CA THR A 305 2.89 12.09 25.26
C THR A 305 3.98 12.92 24.57
N GLU A 306 5.06 12.27 24.11
CA GLU A 306 6.18 12.94 23.42
C GLU A 306 7.07 11.94 22.69
N GLY A 307 7.90 12.49 21.79
CA GLY A 307 9.00 11.76 21.16
C GLY A 307 8.58 10.78 20.08
N VAL A 308 7.31 10.68 19.70
CA VAL A 308 6.88 9.88 18.54
C VAL A 308 7.27 10.62 17.25
N VAL A 309 7.93 9.91 16.34
CA VAL A 309 8.38 10.45 15.04
C VAL A 309 7.65 9.81 13.85
N GLN A 310 7.10 8.61 14.05
CA GLN A 310 6.37 7.89 13.02
C GLN A 310 5.27 7.03 13.64
N VAL A 311 4.14 6.93 12.96
CA VAL A 311 3.05 6.00 13.26
C VAL A 311 2.68 5.27 11.98
N CYS A 312 2.55 3.95 12.07
CA CYS A 312 2.06 3.08 11.01
C CYS A 312 0.82 2.36 11.50
N GLY A 313 -0.25 2.37 10.72
CA GLY A 313 -1.50 1.67 11.02
C GLY A 313 -1.79 0.60 9.97
N TYR A 314 -2.20 -0.59 10.41
CA TYR A 314 -2.67 -1.67 9.56
C TYR A 314 -3.91 -2.31 10.21
N ASP A 315 -4.96 -2.55 9.41
CA ASP A 315 -6.27 -3.04 9.85
C ASP A 315 -6.78 -2.38 11.14
N PHE A 316 -6.62 -3.09 12.26
CA PHE A 316 -7.05 -2.71 13.60
C PHE A 316 -5.86 -2.65 14.56
N THR A 317 -4.74 -2.07 14.13
CA THR A 317 -3.56 -1.88 14.98
C THR A 317 -2.74 -0.67 14.56
N PHE A 318 -1.93 -0.19 15.50
CA PHE A 318 -0.90 0.82 15.25
C PHE A 318 0.41 0.43 15.90
N ALA A 319 1.50 0.86 15.27
CA ALA A 319 2.83 0.88 15.82
C ALA A 319 3.44 2.28 15.65
N ALA A 320 3.93 2.86 16.74
CA ALA A 320 4.62 4.12 16.77
C ALA A 320 6.12 3.91 17.02
N ILE A 321 6.97 4.59 16.24
CA ILE A 321 8.41 4.66 16.46
C ILE A 321 8.70 5.99 17.17
N LYS A 322 9.44 5.91 18.27
CA LYS A 322 9.92 7.09 19.00
C LYS A 322 11.32 7.49 18.53
N ALA A 323 11.73 8.73 18.79
CA ALA A 323 13.01 9.30 18.38
C ALA A 323 14.23 8.54 18.95
N ASN A 324 14.07 7.87 20.09
CA ASN A 324 15.08 6.98 20.68
C ASN A 324 15.13 5.58 20.01
N GLY A 325 14.32 5.33 18.98
CA GLY A 325 14.18 4.05 18.30
C GLY A 325 13.40 3.00 19.09
N SER A 326 12.67 3.39 20.15
CA SER A 326 11.72 2.50 20.83
C SER A 326 10.40 2.41 20.06
N VAL A 327 9.68 1.29 20.19
CA VAL A 327 8.37 1.08 19.54
C VAL A 327 7.27 0.93 20.59
N VAL A 328 6.15 1.58 20.34
CA VAL A 328 4.91 1.45 21.12
C VAL A 328 3.83 0.91 20.20
N THR A 329 3.18 -0.19 20.57
CA THR A 329 2.06 -0.76 19.82
C THR A 329 0.77 -0.66 20.61
N TRP A 330 -0.35 -0.52 19.91
CA TRP A 330 -1.68 -0.63 20.51
C TRP A 330 -2.69 -1.13 19.49
N GLY A 331 -3.81 -1.62 20.00
CA GLY A 331 -4.91 -2.13 19.20
C GLY A 331 -5.23 -3.59 19.45
N ASP A 332 -5.83 -4.25 18.46
CA ASP A 332 -6.18 -5.67 18.60
C ASP A 332 -4.92 -6.52 18.78
N ALA A 333 -4.84 -7.21 19.92
CA ALA A 333 -3.69 -8.04 20.28
C ALA A 333 -3.44 -9.15 19.24
N SER A 334 -4.50 -9.68 18.61
CA SER A 334 -4.44 -10.76 17.62
C SER A 334 -3.89 -10.29 16.27
N PHE A 335 -3.80 -8.98 16.05
CA PHE A 335 -3.36 -8.36 14.79
C PHE A 335 -2.01 -7.64 14.97
N GLY A 336 -1.33 -7.84 16.11
CA GLY A 336 -0.03 -7.21 16.40
C GLY A 336 -0.10 -5.94 17.27
N GLY A 337 -1.27 -5.64 17.86
CA GLY A 337 -1.42 -4.54 18.83
C GLY A 337 -0.69 -4.81 20.15
N ASN A 338 -0.41 -6.08 20.45
CA ASN A 338 0.39 -6.50 21.60
C ASN A 338 1.78 -6.98 21.16
N SER A 339 2.82 -6.22 21.53
CA SER A 339 4.21 -6.57 21.28
C SER A 339 4.96 -7.02 22.55
N SER A 340 4.26 -7.42 23.62
CA SER A 340 4.87 -7.68 24.93
C SER A 340 5.94 -8.78 24.90
N GLU A 341 5.75 -9.81 24.09
CA GLU A 341 6.70 -10.91 23.93
C GLU A 341 8.04 -10.48 23.34
N VAL A 342 8.03 -9.43 22.50
CA VAL A 342 9.22 -8.88 21.84
C VAL A 342 9.63 -7.51 22.38
N ALA A 343 8.95 -7.02 23.43
CA ALA A 343 9.19 -5.70 24.00
C ALA A 343 10.67 -5.45 24.38
N PRO A 344 11.44 -6.42 24.93
CA PRO A 344 12.86 -6.22 25.21
C PRO A 344 13.71 -5.93 23.96
N LEU A 345 13.25 -6.31 22.77
CA LEU A 345 13.93 -6.09 21.50
C LEU A 345 13.53 -4.76 20.84
N LEU A 346 12.46 -4.12 21.32
CA LEU A 346 11.85 -2.91 20.78
C LEU A 346 12.10 -1.66 21.64
N THR A 347 13.04 -1.73 22.60
CA THR A 347 13.36 -0.62 23.51
C THR A 347 14.20 0.48 22.88
N GLU A 348 14.96 0.19 21.82
CA GLU A 348 15.81 1.15 21.12
C GLU A 348 16.26 0.62 19.75
N GLY A 349 16.78 1.54 18.94
CA GLY A 349 17.48 1.21 17.69
C GLY A 349 16.58 0.79 16.54
N VAL A 350 15.24 0.80 16.67
CA VAL A 350 14.32 0.61 15.55
C VAL A 350 14.34 1.85 14.66
N VAL A 351 14.52 1.65 13.35
CA VAL A 351 14.55 2.73 12.35
C VAL A 351 13.35 2.69 11.41
N GLN A 352 12.70 1.53 11.30
CA GLN A 352 11.54 1.34 10.42
C GLN A 352 10.62 0.27 11.01
N VAL A 353 9.32 0.48 10.85
CA VAL A 353 8.28 -0.51 11.12
C VAL A 353 7.40 -0.62 9.88
N CYS A 354 7.20 -1.84 9.43
CA CYS A 354 6.28 -2.21 8.37
C CYS A 354 5.30 -3.24 8.92
N GLY A 355 4.16 -3.39 8.26
CA GLY A 355 3.19 -4.39 8.65
C GLY A 355 2.33 -4.80 7.46
N ASN A 356 1.57 -5.85 7.67
CA ASN A 356 0.44 -6.21 6.81
C ASN A 356 -0.80 -6.34 7.69
N HIS A 357 -1.90 -6.87 7.13
CA HIS A 357 -3.18 -7.05 7.82
C HIS A 357 -3.07 -7.50 9.30
N ARG A 358 -2.15 -8.41 9.67
CA ARG A 358 -2.10 -9.01 11.02
C ARG A 358 -0.75 -9.05 11.71
N VAL A 359 0.30 -8.56 11.06
CA VAL A 359 1.67 -8.68 11.59
C VAL A 359 2.46 -7.41 11.36
N PHE A 360 3.48 -7.23 12.20
CA PHE A 360 4.47 -6.18 12.05
C PHE A 360 5.88 -6.77 11.99
N ALA A 361 6.75 -6.03 11.33
CA ALA A 361 8.18 -6.23 11.30
C ALA A 361 8.88 -4.89 11.55
N ALA A 362 9.80 -4.87 12.50
CA ALA A 362 10.67 -3.74 12.80
C ALA A 362 12.09 -4.03 12.30
N ILE A 363 12.68 -3.08 11.58
CA ILE A 363 14.10 -3.10 11.20
C ILE A 363 14.86 -2.21 12.18
N LYS A 364 15.93 -2.76 12.75
CA LYS A 364 16.85 -2.02 13.63
C LYS A 364 18.01 -1.44 12.84
N ALA A 365 18.69 -0.42 13.39
CA ALA A 365 19.81 0.27 12.76
C ALA A 365 20.99 -0.63 12.42
N ASN A 366 21.15 -1.75 13.14
CA ASN A 366 22.13 -2.79 12.85
C ASN A 366 21.69 -3.77 11.75
N GLY A 367 20.52 -3.55 11.14
CA GLY A 367 19.93 -4.42 10.12
C GLY A 367 19.25 -5.68 10.66
N SER A 368 19.12 -5.84 11.99
CA SER A 368 18.34 -6.93 12.56
C SER A 368 16.83 -6.69 12.42
N VAL A 369 16.05 -7.76 12.32
CA VAL A 369 14.59 -7.69 12.15
C VAL A 369 13.89 -8.38 13.32
N VAL A 370 12.86 -7.71 13.85
CA VAL A 370 11.98 -8.21 14.91
C VAL A 370 10.57 -8.28 14.36
N THR A 371 9.90 -9.43 14.45
CA THR A 371 8.51 -9.60 14.00
C THR A 371 7.59 -9.91 15.18
N TRP A 372 6.32 -9.50 15.08
CA TRP A 372 5.26 -9.86 16.04
C TRP A 372 3.88 -9.82 15.38
N GLY A 373 2.87 -10.33 16.08
CA GLY A 373 1.49 -10.46 15.59
C GLY A 373 1.09 -11.91 15.33
N ASP A 374 0.10 -12.12 14.46
CA ASP A 374 -0.42 -13.46 14.15
C ASP A 374 0.66 -14.37 13.55
N ALA A 375 0.99 -15.45 14.27
CA ALA A 375 2.02 -16.40 13.86
C ALA A 375 1.72 -17.04 12.49
N ALA A 376 0.45 -17.25 12.14
CA ALA A 376 0.05 -17.85 10.86
C ALA A 376 0.27 -16.92 9.66
N PHE A 377 0.49 -15.62 9.91
CA PHE A 377 0.67 -14.58 8.89
C PHE A 377 2.09 -14.01 8.88
N GLY A 378 3.04 -14.67 9.55
CA GLY A 378 4.45 -14.28 9.59
C GLY A 378 4.86 -13.52 10.86
N GLY A 379 4.02 -13.47 11.89
CA GLY A 379 4.34 -12.80 13.16
C GLY A 379 5.45 -13.51 13.95
N ASN A 380 5.66 -14.81 13.69
CA ASN A 380 6.73 -15.60 14.28
C ASN A 380 7.83 -15.90 13.25
N SER A 381 9.01 -15.29 13.45
CA SER A 381 10.19 -15.48 12.59
C SER A 381 11.25 -16.42 13.19
N SER A 382 10.93 -17.17 14.26
CA SER A 382 11.89 -18.04 14.96
C SER A 382 12.61 -19.04 14.04
N GLU A 383 11.91 -19.57 13.02
CA GLU A 383 12.49 -20.52 12.05
C GLU A 383 13.58 -19.91 11.16
N VAL A 384 13.56 -18.58 10.98
CA VAL A 384 14.51 -17.84 10.12
C VAL A 384 15.33 -16.82 10.90
N ALA A 385 15.26 -16.84 12.24
CA ALA A 385 15.88 -15.82 13.10
C ALA A 385 17.40 -15.66 12.85
N ALA A 386 18.09 -16.74 12.50
CA ALA A 386 19.52 -16.72 12.17
C ALA A 386 19.86 -15.87 10.93
N PHE A 387 18.90 -15.63 10.03
CA PHE A 387 19.05 -14.81 8.83
C PHE A 387 18.59 -13.36 9.04
N LEU A 388 18.03 -13.04 10.21
CA LEU A 388 17.46 -11.74 10.54
C LEU A 388 18.31 -10.96 11.56
N THR A 389 19.57 -11.35 11.74
CA THR A 389 20.47 -10.75 12.75
C THR A 389 21.20 -9.50 12.24
N GLU A 390 21.37 -9.33 10.93
CA GLU A 390 21.99 -8.15 10.31
C GLU A 390 21.65 -8.04 8.81
N GLY A 391 21.92 -6.87 8.21
CA GLY A 391 21.91 -6.68 6.75
C GLY A 391 20.55 -6.42 6.09
N ALA A 392 19.43 -6.41 6.82
CA ALA A 392 18.14 -6.01 6.27
C ALA A 392 18.09 -4.48 6.09
N VAL A 393 17.76 -4.04 4.87
CA VAL A 393 17.61 -2.61 4.54
C VAL A 393 16.15 -2.23 4.30
N GLN A 394 15.32 -3.20 3.90
CA GLN A 394 13.88 -3.03 3.66
C GLN A 394 13.13 -4.32 3.95
N VAL A 395 11.91 -4.21 4.47
CA VAL A 395 10.95 -5.29 4.67
C VAL A 395 9.65 -4.85 4.01
N TYR A 396 9.08 -5.71 3.17
CA TYR A 396 7.88 -5.45 2.37
C TYR A 396 6.69 -6.25 2.89
#